data_AF-A0A973N1B1-F1
#
_entry.id   AF-A0A973N1B1-F1
#
_cell.length_a   1.000
_cell.length_b   1.000
_cell.length_c   1.000
_cell.angle_alpha   90.00
_cell.angle_beta   90.00
_cell.angle_gamma   90.00
#
_symmetry.space_group_name_H-M   'P 1'
#
loop_
_entity.id
_entity.type
_entity.pdbx_description
1 polymer ?
#
loop_
_entity_poly.entity_id
_entity_poly.type
_entity_poly.pdbx_seq_one_letter_code
_entity_poly.pdbx_strand_id
1 'polypeptide(L)'
;MSNKLPIVEQMHNADGDRARADVLLRCPDAVLLKYETVFLNACRHFPAGELFVLQRSNAMRMVRSAAGGLPGSIALELETLRAELAAYAAGAPVQKEDPEAARLWPLDAPQLGQAKGPPSIEI
;
A
#
# COMPACT_ATOMS: atom_id res chain seq x y z
N MET A 1 11.55 -30.50 -7.45
CA MET A 1 11.81 -29.10 -7.04
C MET A 1 10.65 -28.27 -7.54
N SER A 2 10.06 -27.42 -6.70
CA SER A 2 9.00 -26.51 -7.12
C SER A 2 9.57 -25.51 -8.13
N ASN A 3 8.95 -25.36 -9.30
CA ASN A 3 9.35 -24.34 -10.30
C ASN A 3 8.98 -22.90 -9.88
N LYS A 4 8.54 -22.70 -8.63
CA LYS A 4 8.13 -21.40 -8.11
C LYS A 4 9.34 -20.63 -7.57
N LEU A 5 9.29 -19.30 -7.68
CA LEU A 5 10.27 -18.43 -7.06
C LEU A 5 10.23 -18.59 -5.52
N PRO A 6 11.38 -18.60 -4.83
CA PRO A 6 11.42 -18.84 -3.38
C PRO A 6 10.50 -17.93 -2.56
N ILE A 7 10.40 -16.64 -2.90
CA ILE A 7 9.56 -15.69 -2.16
C ILE A 7 8.06 -15.92 -2.37
N VAL A 8 7.67 -16.49 -3.53
CA VAL A 8 6.28 -16.91 -3.80
C VAL A 8 5.94 -18.16 -2.99
N GLU A 9 6.89 -19.08 -2.86
CA GLU A 9 6.74 -20.24 -1.99
C GLU A 9 6.61 -19.84 -0.51
N GLN A 10 7.44 -18.89 -0.05
CA GLN A 10 7.31 -18.31 1.29
C GLN A 10 5.93 -17.68 1.52
N MET A 11 5.38 -16.96 0.55
CA MET A 11 4.03 -16.36 0.67
C MET A 11 2.94 -17.43 0.82
N HIS A 12 3.04 -18.53 0.08
CA HIS A 12 2.06 -19.63 0.19
C HIS A 12 2.15 -20.35 1.53
N ASN A 13 3.36 -20.50 2.06
CA ASN A 13 3.63 -21.23 3.30
C ASN A 13 3.62 -20.33 4.55
N ALA A 14 3.33 -19.04 4.41
CA ALA A 14 3.31 -18.09 5.51
C ALA A 14 2.25 -18.47 6.55
N ASP A 15 2.69 -18.58 7.81
CA ASP A 15 1.81 -18.89 8.94
C ASP A 15 1.12 -17.62 9.44
N GLY A 16 -0.04 -17.34 8.85
CA GLY A 16 -0.88 -16.20 9.19
C GLY A 16 -0.38 -14.86 8.63
N ASP A 17 -1.14 -13.81 8.95
CA ASP A 17 -1.04 -12.51 8.28
C ASP A 17 0.26 -11.77 8.62
N ARG A 18 0.81 -11.95 9.83
CA ARG A 18 2.12 -11.37 10.19
C ARG A 18 3.25 -11.94 9.36
N ALA A 19 3.26 -13.25 9.14
CA ALA A 19 4.24 -13.89 8.26
C ALA A 19 4.05 -13.42 6.80
N ARG A 20 2.80 -13.24 6.34
CA ARG A 20 2.52 -12.66 5.02
C ARG A 20 3.04 -11.24 4.90
N ALA A 21 2.83 -10.39 5.91
CA ALA A 21 3.33 -9.02 5.94
C ALA A 21 4.86 -8.97 5.83
N ASP A 22 5.57 -9.81 6.58
CA ASP A 22 7.04 -9.93 6.47
C ASP A 22 7.48 -10.33 5.05
N VAL A 23 6.81 -11.31 4.44
CA VAL A 23 7.12 -11.72 3.06
C VAL A 23 6.88 -10.58 2.07
N LEU A 24 5.79 -9.83 2.20
CA LEU A 24 5.49 -8.68 1.34
C LEU A 24 6.55 -7.59 1.45
N LEU A 25 7.00 -7.27 2.66
CA LEU A 25 8.01 -6.23 2.91
C LEU A 25 9.39 -6.58 2.33
N ARG A 26 9.72 -7.87 2.23
CA ARG A 26 10.96 -8.37 1.63
C ARG A 26 10.85 -8.64 0.12
N CYS A 27 9.65 -8.53 -0.46
CA CYS A 27 9.41 -8.88 -1.86
C CYS A 27 10.01 -7.84 -2.82
N PRO A 28 10.88 -8.23 -3.77
CA PRO A 28 11.36 -7.32 -4.80
C PRO A 28 10.20 -6.80 -5.66
N ASP A 29 10.20 -5.51 -5.94
CA ASP A 29 9.16 -4.81 -6.70
C ASP A 29 8.85 -5.48 -8.05
N ALA A 30 9.88 -5.88 -8.80
CA ALA A 30 9.70 -6.57 -10.08
C ALA A 30 9.00 -7.94 -9.95
N VAL A 31 9.23 -8.65 -8.84
CA VAL A 31 8.56 -9.92 -8.54
C VAL A 31 7.12 -9.66 -8.11
N LEU A 32 6.90 -8.68 -7.24
CA LEU A 32 5.57 -8.27 -6.80
C LEU A 32 4.69 -7.87 -8.00
N LEU A 33 5.22 -7.05 -8.92
CA LEU A 33 4.52 -6.61 -10.13
C LEU A 33 4.20 -7.77 -11.08
N LYS A 34 5.16 -8.69 -11.29
CA LYS A 34 4.98 -9.82 -12.20
C LYS A 34 3.98 -10.85 -11.68
N TYR A 35 3.94 -11.06 -10.37
CA TYR A 35 3.11 -12.08 -9.72
C TYR A 35 2.02 -11.46 -8.84
N GLU A 36 1.57 -10.25 -9.17
CA GLU A 36 0.61 -9.46 -8.38
C GLU A 36 -0.61 -10.29 -7.94
N THR A 37 -1.23 -11.01 -8.88
CA THR A 37 -2.41 -11.86 -8.61
C THR A 37 -2.13 -12.99 -7.62
N VAL A 38 -0.90 -13.50 -7.55
CA VAL A 38 -0.52 -14.53 -6.57
C VAL A 38 -0.50 -13.93 -5.17
N PHE A 39 0.08 -12.75 -5.01
CA PHE A 39 0.14 -12.05 -3.73
C PHE A 39 -1.26 -11.58 -3.28
N LEU A 40 -2.06 -11.01 -4.18
CA LEU A 40 -3.44 -10.61 -3.87
C LEU A 40 -4.29 -11.80 -3.40
N ASN A 41 -4.23 -12.94 -4.11
CA ASN A 41 -4.96 -14.13 -3.69
C ASN A 41 -4.49 -14.67 -2.33
N ALA A 42 -3.20 -14.58 -2.03
CA ALA A 42 -2.63 -14.97 -0.76
C ALA A 42 -3.08 -14.05 0.40
N CYS A 43 -3.43 -12.80 0.08
CA CYS A 43 -3.86 -11.76 1.03
C CYS A 43 -5.38 -11.54 1.04
N ARG A 44 -6.21 -12.38 0.40
CA ARG A 44 -7.68 -12.17 0.29
C ARG A 44 -8.41 -11.95 1.63
N HIS A 45 -7.88 -12.50 2.71
CA HIS A 45 -8.45 -12.34 4.07
C HIS A 45 -7.58 -11.45 4.97
N PHE A 46 -6.60 -10.77 4.38
CA PHE A 46 -5.67 -9.86 5.02
C PHE A 46 -5.70 -8.49 4.32
N PRO A 47 -6.67 -7.62 4.66
CA PRO A 47 -6.91 -6.37 3.93
C PRO A 47 -5.69 -5.44 3.83
N ALA A 48 -4.89 -5.33 4.90
CA ALA A 48 -3.69 -4.49 4.89
C ALA A 48 -2.62 -5.00 3.91
N GLY A 49 -2.46 -6.33 3.81
CA GLY A 49 -1.57 -6.94 2.83
C GLY A 49 -2.07 -6.75 1.39
N GLU A 50 -3.37 -6.88 1.16
CA GLU A 50 -3.98 -6.63 -0.15
C GLU A 50 -3.79 -5.17 -0.59
N LEU A 51 -4.08 -4.22 0.30
CA LEU A 51 -3.88 -2.80 0.06
C LEU A 51 -2.42 -2.48 -0.28
N PHE A 52 -1.46 -3.07 0.44
CA PHE A 52 -0.03 -2.90 0.17
C PHE A 52 0.36 -3.38 -1.24
N VAL A 53 -0.12 -4.55 -1.66
CA VAL A 53 0.16 -5.09 -3.00
C VAL A 53 -0.43 -4.19 -4.07
N LEU A 54 -1.67 -3.74 -3.91
CA LEU A 54 -2.36 -2.87 -4.87
C LEU A 54 -1.66 -1.52 -4.99
N GLN A 55 -1.39 -0.85 -3.87
CA GLN A 55 -0.78 0.49 -3.91
C GLN A 55 0.63 0.45 -4.48
N ARG A 56 1.42 -0.55 -4.08
CA ARG A 56 2.79 -0.70 -4.58
C ARG A 56 2.81 -1.02 -6.07
N SER A 57 1.89 -1.86 -6.54
CA SER A 57 1.72 -2.17 -7.97
C SER A 57 1.27 -0.96 -8.78
N ASN A 58 0.29 -0.21 -8.27
CA ASN A 58 -0.20 1.01 -8.90
C ASN A 58 0.93 2.03 -9.04
N ALA A 59 1.67 2.29 -7.97
CA ALA A 59 2.78 3.23 -7.98
C ALA A 59 3.86 2.86 -9.01
N MET A 60 4.16 1.57 -9.20
CA MET A 60 5.08 1.12 -10.25
C MET A 60 4.58 1.49 -11.67
N ARG A 61 3.26 1.56 -11.88
CA ARG A 61 2.63 1.89 -13.16
C ARG A 61 2.38 3.40 -13.36
N MET A 62 2.52 4.22 -12.32
CA MET A 62 2.21 5.65 -12.41
C MET A 62 3.21 6.44 -13.27
N VAL A 63 2.71 7.47 -13.95
CA VAL A 63 3.57 8.46 -14.60
C VAL A 63 4.35 9.23 -13.53
N ARG A 64 5.65 9.45 -13.79
CA ARG A 64 6.55 10.15 -12.86
C ARG A 64 6.40 11.67 -12.99
N SER A 65 6.72 12.37 -11.91
CA SER A 65 6.83 13.82 -11.92
C SER A 65 7.98 14.29 -12.81
N ALA A 66 8.06 15.60 -13.06
CA ALA A 66 9.17 16.20 -13.79
C ALA A 66 10.55 15.92 -13.16
N ALA A 67 10.58 15.64 -11.85
CA ALA A 67 11.80 15.27 -11.12
C ALA A 67 12.09 13.75 -11.14
N GLY A 68 11.28 12.94 -11.84
CA GLY A 68 11.44 11.49 -11.96
C GLY A 68 10.87 10.67 -10.79
N GLY A 69 10.31 11.33 -9.77
CA GLY A 69 9.69 10.68 -8.60
C GLY A 69 8.20 10.35 -8.81
N LEU A 70 7.61 9.65 -7.84
CA LEU A 70 6.15 9.54 -7.73
C LEU A 70 5.54 10.91 -7.38
N PRO A 71 4.25 11.14 -7.67
CA PRO A 71 3.51 12.24 -7.07
C PRO A 71 3.64 12.21 -5.54
N GLY A 72 3.83 13.37 -4.91
CA GLY A 72 4.20 13.47 -3.50
C GLY A 72 3.21 12.81 -2.54
N SER A 73 1.90 12.92 -2.81
CA SER A 73 0.86 12.24 -2.02
C SER A 73 1.02 10.72 -2.05
N ILE A 74 1.25 10.15 -3.22
CA ILE A 74 1.42 8.69 -3.40
C ILE A 74 2.70 8.20 -2.74
N ALA A 75 3.79 8.96 -2.87
CA ALA A 75 5.04 8.61 -2.21
C ALA A 75 4.88 8.56 -0.68
N LEU A 76 4.15 9.53 -0.11
CA LEU A 76 3.85 9.57 1.32
C LEU A 76 2.93 8.42 1.74
N GLU A 77 1.84 8.19 1.03
CA GLU A 77 0.88 7.10 1.31
C GLU A 77 1.58 5.73 1.31
N LEU A 78 2.44 5.47 0.33
CA LEU A 78 3.21 4.22 0.27
C LEU A 78 4.15 4.05 1.45
N GLU A 79 4.83 5.12 1.86
CA GLU A 79 5.78 5.05 2.97
C GLU A 79 5.05 4.85 4.30
N THR A 80 3.91 5.51 4.49
CA THR A 80 3.02 5.28 5.64
C THR A 80 2.57 3.81 5.68
N LEU A 81 2.04 3.30 4.57
CA LEU A 81 1.57 1.92 4.48
C LEU A 81 2.71 0.91 4.72
N ARG A 82 3.91 1.17 4.20
CA ARG A 82 5.10 0.36 4.46
C ARG A 82 5.46 0.36 5.95
N ALA A 83 5.44 1.53 6.59
CA ALA A 83 5.78 1.68 8.00
C ALA A 83 4.76 0.94 8.90
N GLU A 84 3.47 1.07 8.62
CA GLU A 84 2.38 0.38 9.35
C GLU A 84 2.48 -1.14 9.19
N LEU A 85 2.67 -1.62 7.95
CA LEU A 85 2.82 -3.05 7.70
C LEU A 85 4.08 -3.62 8.37
N ALA A 86 5.17 -2.85 8.42
CA ALA A 86 6.39 -3.23 9.13
C ALA A 86 6.19 -3.32 10.64
N ALA A 87 5.48 -2.36 11.24
CA ALA A 87 5.12 -2.41 12.65
C ALA A 87 4.24 -3.64 12.96
N TYR A 88 3.26 -3.92 12.11
CA TYR A 88 2.40 -5.09 12.23
C TYR A 88 3.19 -6.41 12.15
N ALA A 89 4.09 -6.54 11.17
CA ALA A 89 4.97 -7.69 11.01
C ALA A 89 5.87 -7.90 12.23
N ALA A 90 6.37 -6.82 12.83
CA ALA A 90 7.17 -6.83 14.05
C ALA A 90 6.37 -7.17 15.34
N GLY A 91 5.05 -7.35 15.23
CA GLY A 91 4.20 -7.75 16.33
C GLY A 91 3.56 -6.61 17.11
N ALA A 92 3.57 -5.38 16.56
CA ALA A 92 2.84 -4.27 17.17
C ALA A 92 1.37 -4.64 17.43
N PRO A 93 0.77 -4.15 18.53
CA PRO A 93 -0.63 -4.37 18.79
C PRO A 93 -1.46 -3.74 17.67
N VAL A 94 -2.42 -4.50 17.15
CA VAL A 94 -3.41 -3.97 16.22
C VAL A 94 -4.22 -2.96 17.02
N GLN A 95 -4.08 -1.68 16.70
CA GLN A 95 -5.00 -0.67 17.23
C GLN A 95 -6.40 -1.12 16.78
N LYS A 96 -7.28 -1.41 17.74
CA LYS A 96 -8.70 -1.61 17.41
C LYS A 96 -9.12 -0.37 16.66
N GLU A 97 -9.66 -0.53 15.46
CA GLU A 97 -10.24 0.57 14.69
C GLU A 97 -11.11 1.38 15.66
N ASP A 98 -10.72 2.63 15.88
CA ASP A 98 -11.67 3.59 16.43
C ASP A 98 -12.77 3.71 15.37
N PRO A 99 -14.02 3.30 15.67
CA PRO A 99 -15.11 3.37 14.70
C PRO A 99 -15.31 4.77 14.13
N GLU A 100 -14.85 5.80 14.85
CA GLU A 100 -14.89 7.20 14.43
C GLU A 100 -13.77 7.54 13.41
N ALA A 101 -12.58 6.95 13.54
CA ALA A 101 -11.48 7.14 12.60
C ALA A 101 -11.71 6.43 11.25
N ALA A 102 -12.41 5.29 11.26
CA ALA A 102 -12.79 4.58 10.04
C ALA A 102 -13.80 5.36 9.17
N ARG A 103 -14.56 6.29 9.76
CA ARG A 103 -15.43 7.23 9.03
C ARG A 103 -14.66 8.35 8.31
N LEU A 104 -13.40 8.60 8.68
CA LEU A 104 -12.59 9.71 8.15
C LEU A 104 -11.73 9.30 6.94
N TRP A 105 -11.99 8.14 6.31
CA TRP A 105 -11.31 7.70 5.09
C TRP A 105 -11.58 8.68 3.92
N PRO A 106 -10.62 8.98 3.01
CA PRO A 106 -10.51 10.24 2.28
C PRO A 106 -11.56 10.52 1.19
N LEU A 107 -12.67 9.76 1.14
CA LEU A 107 -13.83 10.17 0.34
C LEU A 107 -14.55 11.40 0.93
N ASP A 108 -14.33 11.70 2.21
CA ASP A 108 -14.82 12.92 2.89
C ASP A 108 -13.76 14.05 2.96
N ALA A 109 -12.56 13.82 2.42
CA ALA A 109 -11.59 14.91 2.24
C ALA A 109 -12.08 15.82 1.11
N PRO A 110 -12.08 17.16 1.28
CA PRO A 110 -12.47 18.07 0.21
C PRO A 110 -11.61 17.79 -1.03
N GLN A 111 -12.26 17.42 -2.14
CA GLN A 111 -11.57 17.20 -3.40
C GLN A 111 -10.82 18.48 -3.78
N LEU A 112 -9.50 18.37 -3.99
CA LEU A 112 -8.63 19.45 -4.44
C LEU A 112 -9.09 19.92 -5.82
N GLY A 113 -9.96 20.93 -5.78
CA GLY A 113 -10.76 21.46 -6.86
C GLY A 113 -11.87 22.40 -6.34
N GLN A 114 -12.23 22.28 -5.06
CA GLN A 114 -13.12 23.20 -4.32
C GLN A 114 -12.39 24.31 -3.56
N ALA A 115 -11.06 24.40 -3.67
CA ALA A 115 -10.34 25.57 -3.17
C ALA A 115 -10.70 26.78 -4.05
N LYS A 116 -11.54 27.67 -3.52
CA LYS A 116 -11.84 28.97 -4.10
C LYS A 116 -10.49 29.64 -4.42
N GLY A 117 -10.20 29.85 -5.70
CA GLY A 117 -8.98 30.54 -6.12
C GLY A 117 -8.83 31.88 -5.39
N PRO A 118 -7.60 32.42 -5.29
CA PRO A 118 -7.41 33.70 -4.63
C PRO A 118 -8.35 34.73 -5.28
N PRO A 119 -8.99 35.61 -4.48
CA PRO A 119 -9.91 36.60 -5.04
C PRO A 119 -9.19 37.43 -6.09
N SER A 120 -9.77 37.50 -7.28
CA SER A 120 -9.28 38.37 -8.35
C SER A 120 -9.21 39.80 -7.82
N ILE A 121 -8.01 40.39 -7.83
CA ILE A 121 -7.84 41.82 -7.64
C ILE A 121 -8.24 42.46 -8.97
N GLU A 122 -9.32 43.23 -8.97
CA GLU A 122 -9.65 44.12 -10.08
C GLU A 122 -8.54 45.17 -10.18
N ILE A 123 -7.87 45.22 -11.35
CA ILE A 123 -7.00 46.32 -11.78
C ILE A 123 -7.75 47.06 -12.87
#